data_AF-A0A7C7X160-F1
#
_entry.id   AF-A0A7C7X160-F1
#
_cell.length_a   1.000
_cell.length_b   1.000
_cell.length_c   1.000
_cell.angle_alpha   90.00
_cell.angle_beta   90.00
_cell.angle_gamma   90.00
#
_symmetry.space_group_name_H-M   'P 1'
#
loop_
_entity.id
_entity.type
_entity.pdbx_description
1 polymer ?
#
loop_
_entity_poly.entity_id
_entity_poly.type
_entity_poly.pdbx_seq_one_letter_code
_entity_poly.pdbx_strand_id
1 'polypeptide(L)'
;MAEEITEFSAGQFETVSQLLASSVSLQMALIVLVVGIIIIVTVYRKFSSWIQTQKFSYTHPHISRFARTAMLAFFAIGLVSSVNVYIQVFELFEEQPEISTGELTSSQTFAKILNTINMLVIGYTVSQLIPVALNKRDKAIFEREDFEKWKEMGGFPDDEGDLFHKIFKWVPPKILPKDLTKEEFEKNLQTKEGLSFLEKYRTSKGVTIGGYEKLVDAPFKDWKKAVREKYEKYFDDCVTGNNQTGRKLVPGTKPREIYPIDVWREVKRQQGYDAIIPASKPSGHAELKEERVPKSAKQVIPIGIFVATVIGVVAWWGVDLFILATATGGMALGVGLALKETLENYFAYILIRKDKIFTEGDRVQLESGYNGLVHRITPRVTYVR
;
A
#
# COMPACT_ATOMS: atom_id res chain seq x y z
N MET A 1 9.68 -2.94 56.66
CA MET A 1 10.48 -2.19 55.68
C MET A 1 9.58 -1.95 54.49
N ALA A 2 9.00 -0.76 54.42
CA ALA A 2 8.16 -0.36 53.31
C ALA A 2 9.09 -0.16 52.11
N GLU A 3 8.83 -0.87 51.01
CA GLU A 3 9.45 -0.58 49.73
C GLU A 3 9.06 0.84 49.35
N GLU A 4 10.06 1.73 49.33
CA GLU A 4 9.96 3.01 48.64
C GLU A 4 9.69 2.68 47.17
N ILE A 5 8.42 2.84 46.77
CA ILE A 5 8.04 2.90 45.37
C ILE A 5 8.80 4.10 44.83
N THR A 6 9.92 3.84 44.15
CA THR A 6 10.73 4.85 43.47
C THR A 6 9.79 5.78 42.72
N GLU A 7 9.77 7.04 43.15
CA GLU A 7 9.04 8.12 42.49
C GLU A 7 9.29 8.03 40.99
N PHE A 8 8.21 8.00 40.22
CA PHE A 8 8.29 8.09 38.76
C PHE A 8 9.07 9.36 38.44
N SER A 9 10.32 9.23 37.97
CA SER A 9 11.04 10.36 37.38
C SER A 9 10.32 10.69 36.07
N ALA A 10 9.31 11.56 36.16
CA ALA A 10 8.51 12.03 35.04
C ALA A 10 9.31 12.94 34.08
N GLY A 11 10.59 13.16 34.38
CA GLY A 11 11.49 13.99 33.59
C GLY A 11 10.96 15.42 33.44
N GLN A 12 11.25 16.03 32.29
CA GLN A 12 10.83 17.40 31.98
C GLN A 12 9.32 17.55 31.70
N PHE A 13 8.49 16.51 31.85
CA PHE A 13 7.05 16.60 31.59
C PHE A 13 6.23 17.19 32.75
N GLU A 14 6.62 16.93 34.00
CA GLU A 14 5.94 17.52 35.16
C GLU A 14 6.07 19.04 35.17
N THR A 15 7.27 19.54 34.86
CA THR A 15 7.55 20.99 34.76
C THR A 15 6.75 21.66 33.65
N VAL A 16 6.49 20.97 32.53
CA VAL A 16 5.63 21.50 31.44
C VAL A 16 4.22 21.77 31.94
N SER A 17 3.60 20.85 32.69
CA SER A 17 2.22 21.03 33.17
C SER A 17 2.08 22.24 34.11
N GLN A 18 3.09 22.47 34.96
CA GLN A 18 3.13 23.58 35.90
C GLN A 18 3.43 24.92 35.19
N LEU A 19 4.33 24.92 34.21
CA LEU A 19 4.66 26.10 33.39
C LEU A 19 3.48 26.58 32.52
N LEU A 20 2.70 25.65 31.99
CA LEU A 20 1.51 25.98 31.17
C LEU A 20 0.40 26.64 32.00
N ALA A 21 0.29 26.29 33.28
CA ALA A 21 -0.70 26.88 34.19
C ALA A 21 -0.30 28.29 34.68
N SER A 22 0.99 28.64 34.63
CA SER A 22 1.52 29.84 35.30
C SER A 22 1.66 31.09 34.41
N SER A 23 1.58 30.99 33.08
CA SER A 23 1.77 32.15 32.20
C SER A 23 0.71 32.34 31.12
N VAL A 24 0.21 33.57 31.03
CA VAL A 24 -0.81 34.00 30.04
C VAL A 24 -0.27 33.94 28.62
N SER A 25 1.02 34.24 28.42
CA SER A 25 1.69 34.15 27.12
C SER A 25 1.77 32.71 26.59
N LEU A 26 2.13 31.72 27.43
CA LEU A 26 2.11 30.30 27.04
C LEU A 26 0.68 29.83 26.71
N GLN A 27 -0.31 30.27 27.48
CA GLN A 27 -1.71 29.93 27.22
C GLN A 27 -2.19 30.49 25.86
N MET A 28 -1.85 31.75 25.54
CA MET A 28 -2.16 32.35 24.24
C MET A 28 -1.44 31.63 23.10
N ALA A 29 -0.16 31.28 23.28
CA ALA A 29 0.60 30.51 22.29
C ALA A 29 -0.01 29.13 22.02
N LEU A 30 -0.50 28.45 23.07
CA LEU A 30 -1.22 27.18 22.96
C LEU A 30 -2.55 27.33 22.21
N ILE A 31 -3.32 28.39 22.46
CA ILE A 31 -4.56 28.66 21.74
C ILE A 31 -4.27 28.82 20.23
N VAL A 32 -3.27 29.61 19.88
CA VAL A 32 -2.83 29.78 18.48
C VAL A 32 -2.43 28.44 17.86
N LEU A 33 -1.68 27.62 18.60
CA LEU A 33 -1.29 26.28 18.15
C LEU A 33 -2.51 25.37 17.90
N VAL A 34 -3.47 25.31 18.82
CA VAL A 34 -4.68 24.50 18.67
C VAL A 34 -5.51 24.95 17.47
N VAL A 35 -5.71 26.27 17.30
CA VAL A 35 -6.39 26.82 16.13
C VAL A 35 -5.65 26.46 14.84
N GLY A 36 -4.32 26.56 14.82
CA GLY A 36 -3.48 26.16 13.71
C GLY A 36 -3.65 24.68 13.33
N ILE A 37 -3.68 23.78 14.33
CA ILE A 37 -3.93 22.34 14.12
C ILE A 37 -5.31 22.11 13.50
N ILE A 38 -6.36 22.78 13.98
CA ILE A 38 -7.73 22.66 13.43
C ILE A 38 -7.78 23.09 11.96
N ILE A 39 -7.11 24.19 11.62
CA ILE A 39 -7.00 24.68 10.24
C ILE A 39 -6.31 23.63 9.37
N ILE A 40 -5.18 23.07 9.81
CA ILE A 40 -4.45 22.04 9.08
C ILE A 40 -5.32 20.81 8.85
N VAL A 41 -6.02 20.32 9.88
CA VAL A 41 -6.90 19.16 9.74
C VAL A 41 -7.99 19.43 8.70
N THR A 42 -8.54 20.64 8.69
CA THR A 42 -9.58 21.04 7.73
C THR A 42 -9.04 21.13 6.30
N VAL A 43 -7.90 21.79 6.11
CA VAL A 43 -7.23 21.93 4.80
C VAL A 43 -6.79 20.56 4.28
N TYR A 44 -6.20 19.73 5.14
CA TYR A 44 -5.81 18.35 4.84
C TYR A 44 -6.99 17.50 4.37
N ARG A 45 -8.13 17.56 5.08
CA ARG A 45 -9.34 16.81 4.69
C ARG A 45 -9.84 17.25 3.32
N LYS A 46 -9.92 18.57 3.05
CA LYS A 46 -10.33 19.11 1.75
C LYS A 46 -9.36 18.70 0.64
N PHE A 47 -8.06 18.85 0.84
CA PHE A 47 -7.03 18.45 -0.11
C PHE A 47 -7.07 16.94 -0.41
N SER A 48 -7.18 16.11 0.64
CA SER A 48 -7.24 14.66 0.51
C SER A 48 -8.47 14.20 -0.25
N SER A 49 -9.62 14.83 -0.03
CA SER A 49 -10.86 14.58 -0.78
C SER A 49 -10.72 15.02 -2.24
N TRP A 50 -10.19 16.21 -2.48
CA TRP A 50 -10.00 16.74 -3.83
C TRP A 50 -9.06 15.86 -4.66
N ILE A 51 -7.92 15.42 -4.11
CA ILE A 51 -7.01 14.52 -4.82
C ILE A 51 -7.68 13.19 -5.19
N GLN A 52 -8.59 12.68 -4.36
CA GLN A 52 -9.29 11.42 -4.62
C GLN A 52 -10.28 11.48 -5.80
N THR A 53 -10.80 12.66 -6.13
CA THR A 53 -11.73 12.82 -7.26
C THR A 53 -10.99 13.03 -8.58
N GLN A 54 -9.70 13.33 -8.57
CA GLN A 54 -8.92 13.58 -9.78
C GLN A 54 -8.59 12.27 -10.52
N LYS A 55 -8.66 12.28 -11.87
CA LYS A 55 -8.19 11.17 -12.75
C LYS A 55 -6.76 10.73 -12.43
N PHE A 56 -5.91 11.66 -11.97
CA PHE A 56 -4.55 11.37 -11.51
C PHE A 56 -4.50 10.32 -10.39
N SER A 57 -5.48 10.29 -9.48
CA SER A 57 -5.51 9.28 -8.40
C SER A 57 -5.76 7.86 -8.88
N TYR A 58 -6.30 7.72 -10.09
CA TYR A 58 -6.63 6.46 -10.74
C TYR A 58 -5.49 5.98 -11.66
N THR A 59 -4.88 6.90 -12.41
CA THR A 59 -3.75 6.60 -13.31
C THR A 59 -2.42 6.46 -12.56
N HIS A 60 -2.23 7.20 -11.46
CA HIS A 60 -1.02 7.18 -10.64
C HIS A 60 -1.34 7.01 -9.13
N PRO A 61 -1.96 5.88 -8.74
CA PRO A 61 -2.51 5.68 -7.39
C PRO A 61 -1.46 5.71 -6.29
N HIS A 62 -0.23 5.26 -6.56
CA HIS A 62 0.87 5.32 -5.59
C HIS A 62 1.34 6.75 -5.34
N ILE A 63 1.43 7.58 -6.39
CA ILE A 63 1.85 8.98 -6.25
C ILE A 63 0.75 9.79 -5.57
N SER A 64 -0.51 9.55 -5.92
CA SER A 64 -1.66 10.18 -5.24
C SER A 64 -1.75 9.81 -3.76
N ARG A 65 -1.55 8.53 -3.40
CA ARG A 65 -1.47 8.11 -1.99
C ARG A 65 -0.29 8.77 -1.27
N PHE A 66 0.89 8.77 -1.89
CA PHE A 66 2.07 9.43 -1.36
C PHE A 66 1.84 10.92 -1.10
N ALA A 67 1.33 11.66 -2.09
CA ALA A 67 1.09 13.10 -1.98
C ALA A 67 0.08 13.42 -0.87
N ARG A 68 -1.03 12.67 -0.78
CA ARG A 68 -2.00 12.85 0.31
C ARG A 68 -1.40 12.62 1.68
N THR A 69 -0.60 11.58 1.85
CA THR A 69 0.04 11.27 3.13
C THR A 69 1.12 12.31 3.48
N ALA A 70 1.98 12.65 2.53
CA ALA A 70 3.08 13.60 2.73
C ALA A 70 2.59 15.01 3.06
N MET A 71 1.43 15.43 2.54
CA MET A 71 0.91 16.78 2.72
C MET A 71 0.68 17.14 4.19
N LEU A 72 0.34 16.15 5.03
CA LEU A 72 0.15 16.38 6.46
C LEU A 72 1.47 16.82 7.14
N ALA A 73 2.60 16.21 6.80
CA ALA A 73 3.91 16.66 7.29
C ALA A 73 4.29 18.04 6.77
N PHE A 74 4.04 18.32 5.48
CA PHE A 74 4.29 19.66 4.94
C PHE A 74 3.50 20.75 5.67
N PHE A 75 2.22 20.51 5.96
CA PHE A 75 1.41 21.45 6.71
C PHE A 75 1.87 21.60 8.17
N ALA A 76 2.26 20.53 8.84
CA ALA A 76 2.78 20.61 10.21
C ALA A 76 4.11 21.36 10.30
N ILE A 77 5.04 21.10 9.38
CA ILE A 77 6.30 21.84 9.28
C ILE A 77 6.02 23.33 9.02
N GLY A 78 5.08 23.62 8.10
CA GLY A 78 4.63 24.99 7.83
C GLY A 78 4.06 25.68 9.07
N LEU A 79 3.24 24.97 9.86
CA LEU A 79 2.69 25.49 11.11
C LEU A 79 3.79 25.81 12.12
N VAL A 80 4.66 24.85 12.43
CA VAL A 80 5.73 25.08 13.42
C VAL A 80 6.65 26.21 12.97
N SER A 81 7.01 26.25 11.69
CA SER A 81 7.78 27.36 11.14
C SER A 81 7.06 28.70 11.29
N SER A 82 5.74 28.75 11.01
CA SER A 82 4.96 29.99 11.16
C SER A 82 4.81 30.43 12.61
N VAL A 83 4.65 29.49 13.55
CA VAL A 83 4.52 29.79 14.98
C VAL A 83 5.86 30.29 15.54
N ASN A 84 6.98 29.71 15.11
CA ASN A 84 8.31 30.22 15.49
C ASN A 84 8.52 31.66 15.02
N VAL A 85 8.15 31.98 13.77
CA VAL A 85 8.21 33.36 13.26
C VAL A 85 7.29 34.28 14.05
N TYR A 86 6.07 33.83 14.37
CA TYR A 86 5.12 34.60 15.18
C TYR A 86 5.69 34.93 16.57
N ILE A 87 6.28 33.96 17.26
CA ILE A 87 6.92 34.19 18.57
C ILE A 87 8.01 35.24 18.49
N GLN A 88 8.86 35.15 17.47
CA GLN A 88 9.97 36.08 17.28
C GLN A 88 9.50 37.50 16.96
N VAL A 89 8.46 37.65 16.14
CA VAL A 89 7.95 38.96 15.71
C VAL A 89 7.16 39.66 16.82
N PHE A 90 6.43 38.91 17.64
CA PHE A 90 5.56 39.47 18.68
C PHE A 90 6.18 39.44 20.09
N GLU A 91 7.46 39.07 20.22
CA GLU A 91 8.19 38.99 21.50
C GLU A 91 7.36 38.33 22.61
N LEU A 92 6.67 37.22 22.27
CA LEU A 92 5.62 36.64 23.10
C LEU A 92 6.14 36.14 24.47
N PHE A 93 7.45 35.96 24.60
CA PHE A 93 8.14 35.61 25.82
C PHE A 93 9.10 36.74 26.18
N GLU A 94 8.89 37.41 27.32
CA GLU A 94 9.87 38.35 27.87
C GLU A 94 11.21 37.62 28.13
N GLU A 95 12.33 38.25 27.77
CA GLU A 95 13.68 37.76 28.05
C GLU A 95 13.92 37.67 29.56
N GLN A 96 13.56 36.54 30.17
CA GLN A 96 14.01 36.22 31.52
C GLN A 96 15.52 35.94 31.46
N PRO A 97 16.34 36.55 32.35
CA PRO A 97 17.78 36.33 32.33
C PRO A 97 18.11 34.84 32.51
N GLU A 98 19.09 34.34 31.77
CA GLU A 98 19.55 32.95 31.80
C GLU A 98 20.09 32.59 33.20
N ILE A 99 19.21 32.13 34.09
CA ILE A 99 19.66 31.55 35.37
C ILE A 99 20.12 30.13 35.07
N SER A 100 21.41 29.87 35.28
CA SER A 100 22.14 28.62 35.01
C SER A 100 21.72 27.45 35.92
N THR A 101 20.43 27.06 35.91
CA THR A 101 19.90 25.96 36.74
C THR A 101 19.58 24.68 35.95
N GLY A 102 19.79 24.67 34.62
CA GLY A 102 19.45 23.50 33.78
C GLY A 102 17.94 23.34 33.54
N GLU A 103 17.11 24.25 34.04
CA GLU A 103 15.69 24.35 33.71
C GLU A 103 15.50 25.10 32.39
N LEU A 104 14.63 24.57 31.52
CA LEU A 104 14.30 25.20 30.24
C LEU A 104 13.48 26.47 30.48
N THR A 105 13.80 27.57 29.79
CA THR A 105 12.94 28.76 29.81
C THR A 105 11.57 28.46 29.19
N SER A 106 10.56 29.30 29.44
CA SER A 106 9.23 29.14 28.84
C SER A 106 9.27 29.09 27.32
N SER A 107 10.13 29.91 26.69
CA SER A 107 10.36 29.93 25.24
C SER A 107 11.00 28.63 24.75
N GLN A 108 12.05 28.17 25.44
CA GLN A 108 12.74 26.91 25.08
C GLN A 108 11.83 25.69 25.26
N THR A 109 11.02 25.67 26.32
CA THR A 109 10.01 24.63 26.57
C THR A 109 8.97 24.61 25.45
N PHE A 110 8.45 25.77 25.06
CA PHE A 110 7.48 25.88 23.97
C PHE A 110 8.08 25.44 22.61
N ALA A 111 9.31 25.87 22.30
CA ALA A 111 10.03 25.41 21.11
C ALA A 111 10.25 23.89 21.11
N LYS A 112 10.57 23.30 22.27
CA LYS A 112 10.70 21.84 22.42
C LYS A 112 9.36 21.11 22.20
N ILE A 113 8.23 21.69 22.64
CA ILE A 113 6.87 21.19 22.35
C ILE A 113 6.58 21.24 20.85
N LEU A 114 6.85 22.35 20.17
CA LEU A 114 6.67 22.47 18.73
C LEU A 114 7.49 21.44 17.94
N ASN A 115 8.77 21.29 18.32
CA ASN A 115 9.64 20.28 17.72
C ASN A 115 9.13 18.86 17.97
N THR A 116 8.52 18.60 19.13
CA THR A 116 7.87 17.32 19.43
C THR A 116 6.70 17.04 18.50
N ILE A 117 5.84 18.03 18.24
CA ILE A 117 4.74 17.90 17.27
C ILE A 117 5.29 17.57 15.87
N ASN A 118 6.33 18.27 15.43
CA ASN A 118 6.99 17.98 14.14
C ASN A 118 7.56 16.56 14.09
N MET A 119 8.29 16.12 15.12
CA MET A 119 8.84 14.76 15.17
C MET A 119 7.74 13.70 15.09
N LEU A 120 6.66 13.87 15.86
CA LEU A 120 5.52 12.94 15.84
C LEU A 120 4.82 12.92 14.49
N VAL A 121 4.58 14.08 13.88
CA VAL A 121 3.95 14.18 12.56
C VAL A 121 4.84 13.60 11.46
N ILE A 122 6.15 13.88 11.49
CA ILE A 122 7.12 13.33 10.54
C ILE A 122 7.18 11.81 10.68
N GLY A 123 7.31 11.29 11.91
CA GLY A 123 7.36 9.86 12.13
C GLY A 123 6.07 9.13 11.75
N TYR A 124 4.89 9.72 12.04
CA TYR A 124 3.61 9.22 11.53
C TYR A 124 3.56 9.22 10.00
N THR A 125 4.05 10.29 9.36
CA THR A 125 4.06 10.40 7.90
C THR A 125 4.99 9.37 7.28
N VAL A 126 6.22 9.24 7.79
CA VAL A 126 7.20 8.25 7.35
C VAL A 126 6.66 6.83 7.51
N SER A 127 6.00 6.54 8.64
CA SER A 127 5.42 5.23 8.90
C SER A 127 4.37 4.86 7.86
N GLN A 128 3.56 5.81 7.40
CA GLN A 128 2.54 5.61 6.36
C GLN A 128 3.13 5.62 4.93
N LEU A 129 4.22 6.35 4.69
CA LEU A 129 4.86 6.43 3.37
C LEU A 129 5.66 5.17 3.02
N ILE A 130 6.29 4.52 3.99
CA ILE A 130 7.09 3.30 3.76
C ILE A 130 6.25 2.18 3.11
N PRO A 131 5.06 1.81 3.63
CA PRO A 131 4.18 0.83 2.97
C PRO A 131 3.76 1.24 1.56
N VAL A 132 3.52 2.53 1.31
CA VAL A 132 3.19 3.03 -0.03
C VAL A 132 4.37 2.82 -1.00
N ALA A 133 5.59 3.07 -0.55
CA ALA A 133 6.81 2.86 -1.33
C ALA A 133 7.09 1.37 -1.59
N LEU A 134 6.94 0.51 -0.58
CA LEU A 134 7.07 -0.95 -0.72
C LEU A 134 6.04 -1.50 -1.69
N ASN A 135 4.76 -1.11 -1.55
CA ASN A 135 3.70 -1.52 -2.47
C ASN A 135 3.97 -1.04 -3.91
N LYS A 136 4.51 0.18 -4.09
CA LYS A 136 4.90 0.67 -5.42
C LYS A 136 5.98 -0.23 -6.05
N ARG A 137 6.97 -0.65 -5.25
CA ARG A 137 8.03 -1.57 -5.70
C ARG A 137 7.46 -2.93 -6.09
N ASP A 138 6.61 -3.53 -5.26
CA ASP A 138 5.96 -4.81 -5.56
C ASP A 138 5.16 -4.73 -6.86
N LYS A 139 4.36 -3.67 -7.05
CA LYS A 139 3.57 -3.47 -8.29
C LYS A 139 4.44 -3.24 -9.52
N ALA A 140 5.63 -2.66 -9.37
CA ALA A 140 6.59 -2.53 -10.47
C ALA A 140 7.22 -3.87 -10.86
N ILE A 141 7.46 -4.76 -9.88
CA ILE A 141 7.90 -6.14 -10.14
C ILE A 141 6.79 -6.91 -10.86
N PHE A 142 5.54 -6.84 -10.38
CA PHE A 142 4.41 -7.48 -11.06
C PHE A 142 4.17 -6.93 -12.47
N GLU A 143 4.41 -5.64 -12.73
CA GLU A 143 4.33 -5.09 -14.09
C GLU A 143 5.37 -5.72 -15.03
N ARG A 144 6.56 -6.08 -14.51
CA ARG A 144 7.57 -6.82 -15.28
C ARG A 144 7.15 -8.26 -15.52
N GLU A 145 6.62 -8.93 -14.50
CA GLU A 145 6.09 -10.29 -14.64
C GLU A 145 4.92 -10.36 -15.63
N ASP A 146 4.03 -9.35 -15.61
CA ASP A 146 2.93 -9.22 -16.56
C ASP A 146 3.46 -9.08 -17.99
N PHE A 147 4.56 -8.36 -18.19
CA PHE A 147 5.21 -8.28 -19.50
C PHE A 147 5.84 -9.61 -19.94
N GLU A 148 6.46 -10.36 -19.03
CA GLU A 148 6.99 -11.68 -19.35
C GLU A 148 5.86 -12.65 -19.73
N LYS A 149 4.77 -12.69 -18.96
CA LYS A 149 3.58 -13.47 -19.28
C LYS A 149 2.92 -13.05 -20.59
N TRP A 150 2.86 -11.75 -20.87
CA TRP A 150 2.40 -11.23 -22.14
C TRP A 150 3.22 -11.78 -23.32
N LYS A 151 4.54 -11.88 -23.18
CA LYS A 151 5.39 -12.51 -24.21
C LYS A 151 5.16 -14.01 -24.34
N GLU A 152 5.01 -14.72 -23.22
CA GLU A 152 4.74 -16.17 -23.22
C GLU A 152 3.41 -16.49 -23.91
N MET A 153 2.41 -15.63 -23.74
CA MET A 153 1.09 -15.75 -24.36
C MET A 153 1.06 -15.29 -25.82
N GLY A 154 2.13 -14.65 -26.33
CA GLY A 154 2.16 -14.07 -27.67
C GLY A 154 1.21 -12.88 -27.83
N GLY A 155 0.98 -12.13 -26.75
CA GLY A 155 -0.06 -11.10 -26.66
C GLY A 155 -1.11 -11.43 -25.59
N PHE A 156 -1.85 -10.41 -25.15
CA PHE A 156 -3.08 -10.62 -24.36
C PHE A 156 -4.31 -10.63 -25.26
N PRO A 157 -5.40 -11.31 -24.85
CA PRO A 157 -6.62 -11.41 -25.66
C PRO A 157 -7.24 -10.05 -26.01
N ASP A 158 -6.98 -9.02 -25.19
CA ASP A 158 -7.51 -7.67 -25.36
C ASP A 158 -6.52 -6.70 -26.03
N ASP A 159 -5.44 -7.20 -26.64
CA ASP A 159 -4.53 -6.37 -27.45
C ASP A 159 -5.18 -5.93 -28.75
N GLU A 160 -5.17 -4.63 -29.01
CA GLU A 160 -5.66 -4.08 -30.27
C GLU A 160 -4.58 -4.14 -31.37
N GLY A 161 -4.98 -4.59 -32.55
CA GLY A 161 -4.17 -4.47 -33.78
C GLY A 161 -2.84 -5.21 -33.74
N ASP A 162 -2.84 -6.44 -33.23
CA ASP A 162 -1.68 -7.35 -33.24
C ASP A 162 -0.40 -6.73 -32.62
N LEU A 163 -0.56 -6.19 -31.42
CA LEU A 163 0.50 -5.49 -30.68
C LEU A 163 1.77 -6.32 -30.54
N PHE A 164 1.64 -7.63 -30.34
CA PHE A 164 2.78 -8.51 -30.12
C PHE A 164 3.72 -8.53 -31.34
N HIS A 165 3.17 -8.74 -32.55
CA HIS A 165 3.97 -8.76 -33.78
C HIS A 165 4.46 -7.38 -34.24
N LYS A 166 3.91 -6.30 -33.69
CA LYS A 166 4.48 -4.94 -33.86
C LYS A 166 5.77 -4.75 -33.05
N ILE A 167 5.90 -5.46 -31.93
CA ILE A 167 7.04 -5.33 -31.00
C ILE A 167 8.07 -6.43 -31.23
N PHE A 168 7.63 -7.63 -31.60
CA PHE A 168 8.46 -8.82 -31.80
C PHE A 168 8.23 -9.42 -33.19
N LYS A 169 9.30 -9.96 -33.78
CA LYS A 169 9.24 -10.74 -35.00
C LYS A 169 9.57 -12.19 -34.68
N TRP A 170 8.71 -13.11 -35.11
CA TRP A 170 8.99 -14.53 -35.01
C TRP A 170 10.13 -14.92 -35.97
N VAL A 171 11.07 -15.71 -35.45
CA VAL A 171 12.23 -16.23 -36.18
C VAL A 171 12.20 -17.76 -36.13
N PRO A 172 12.20 -18.44 -37.28
CA PRO A 172 12.12 -19.90 -37.33
C PRO A 172 13.35 -20.55 -36.69
N PRO A 173 13.21 -21.78 -36.14
CA PRO A 173 14.33 -22.50 -35.57
C PRO A 173 15.33 -22.90 -36.67
N LYS A 174 16.62 -22.89 -36.34
CA LYS A 174 17.68 -23.38 -37.25
C LYS A 174 17.66 -24.91 -37.39
N ILE A 175 17.09 -25.61 -36.41
CA ILE A 175 17.03 -27.08 -36.36
C ILE A 175 15.58 -27.49 -36.65
N LEU A 176 15.40 -28.41 -37.60
CA LEU A 176 14.10 -28.95 -37.96
C LEU A 176 13.47 -29.68 -36.75
N PRO A 177 12.21 -29.38 -36.39
CA PRO A 177 11.49 -30.15 -35.37
C PRO A 177 11.35 -31.62 -35.80
N LYS A 178 11.59 -32.57 -34.89
CA LYS A 178 11.51 -34.01 -35.19
C LYS A 178 10.14 -34.47 -35.70
N ASP A 179 9.10 -33.75 -35.30
CA ASP A 179 7.70 -34.08 -35.55
C ASP A 179 7.17 -33.46 -36.85
N LEU A 180 8.01 -32.75 -37.61
CA LEU A 180 7.62 -32.06 -38.83
C LEU A 180 8.53 -32.49 -39.99
N THR A 181 7.94 -32.79 -41.15
CA THR A 181 8.74 -33.14 -42.33
C THR A 181 9.47 -31.91 -42.87
N LYS A 182 10.64 -32.11 -43.48
CA LYS A 182 11.45 -31.02 -44.04
C LYS A 182 10.68 -30.25 -45.12
N GLU A 183 9.92 -30.97 -45.94
CA GLU A 183 9.11 -30.42 -47.03
C GLU A 183 7.97 -29.54 -46.52
N GLU A 184 7.24 -29.98 -45.47
CA GLU A 184 6.19 -29.17 -44.85
C GLU A 184 6.76 -27.92 -44.17
N PHE A 185 7.92 -28.04 -43.51
CA PHE A 185 8.57 -26.90 -42.88
C PHE A 185 8.99 -25.84 -43.91
N GLU A 186 9.68 -26.24 -44.98
CA GLU A 186 10.14 -25.34 -46.04
C GLU A 186 8.96 -24.70 -46.80
N LYS A 187 7.89 -25.45 -47.07
CA LYS A 187 6.67 -24.92 -47.69
C LYS A 187 6.01 -23.87 -46.81
N ASN A 188 5.91 -24.12 -45.50
CA ASN A 188 5.29 -23.18 -44.56
C ASN A 188 6.11 -21.91 -44.34
N LEU A 189 7.45 -21.97 -44.49
CA LEU A 189 8.29 -20.77 -44.40
C LEU A 189 8.07 -19.76 -45.55
N GLN A 190 7.54 -20.21 -46.69
CA GLN A 190 7.37 -19.37 -47.88
C GLN A 190 6.10 -18.51 -47.87
N THR A 191 5.12 -18.83 -47.01
CA THR A 191 3.81 -18.16 -47.00
C THR A 191 3.54 -17.51 -45.64
N LYS A 192 2.78 -16.41 -45.61
CA LYS A 192 2.39 -15.75 -44.35
C LYS A 192 1.53 -16.67 -43.46
N GLU A 193 0.63 -17.43 -44.08
CA GLU A 193 -0.21 -18.41 -43.39
C GLU A 193 0.62 -19.56 -42.81
N GLY A 194 1.60 -20.04 -43.57
CA GLY A 194 2.55 -21.06 -43.10
C GLY A 194 3.43 -20.56 -41.96
N LEU A 195 3.88 -19.30 -41.97
CA LEU A 195 4.61 -18.70 -40.85
C LEU A 195 3.75 -18.63 -39.59
N SER A 196 2.48 -18.20 -39.70
CA SER A 196 1.55 -18.17 -38.56
C SER A 196 1.24 -19.58 -38.02
N PHE A 197 1.18 -20.57 -38.92
CA PHE A 197 1.06 -21.99 -38.54
C PHE A 197 2.29 -22.46 -37.76
N LEU A 198 3.50 -22.19 -38.26
CA LEU A 198 4.74 -22.60 -37.62
C LEU A 198 4.94 -21.93 -36.26
N GLU A 199 4.55 -20.67 -36.13
CA GLU A 199 4.62 -19.95 -34.86
C GLU A 199 3.70 -20.56 -33.79
N LYS A 200 2.50 -20.99 -34.18
CA LYS A 200 1.54 -21.66 -33.28
C LYS A 200 1.81 -23.15 -33.11
N TYR A 201 2.70 -23.72 -33.92
CA TYR A 201 3.00 -25.14 -33.92
C TYR A 201 3.60 -25.57 -32.59
N ARG A 202 3.02 -26.63 -32.02
CA ARG A 202 3.49 -27.28 -30.81
C ARG A 202 3.97 -28.68 -31.18
N THR A 203 5.19 -29.01 -30.78
CA THR A 203 5.74 -30.37 -30.92
C THR A 203 4.90 -31.37 -30.12
N SER A 204 5.11 -32.67 -30.33
CA SER A 204 4.49 -33.77 -29.56
C SER A 204 4.66 -33.64 -28.04
N LYS A 205 5.67 -32.89 -27.59
CA LYS A 205 5.95 -32.57 -26.19
C LYS A 205 5.36 -31.23 -25.70
N GLY A 206 4.54 -30.57 -26.52
CA GLY A 206 3.89 -29.29 -26.20
C GLY A 206 4.80 -28.05 -26.31
N VAL A 207 6.02 -28.19 -26.81
CA VAL A 207 6.99 -27.08 -26.90
C VAL A 207 6.81 -26.30 -28.21
N THR A 208 6.84 -24.97 -28.13
CA THR A 208 6.86 -24.07 -29.31
C THR A 208 8.15 -24.22 -30.10
N ILE A 209 8.09 -23.88 -31.39
CA ILE A 209 9.27 -23.83 -32.25
C ILE A 209 9.66 -22.39 -32.59
N GLY A 210 10.95 -22.16 -32.82
CA GLY A 210 11.48 -20.83 -33.13
C GLY A 210 11.70 -19.94 -31.91
N GLY A 211 12.01 -18.68 -32.16
CA GLY A 211 12.23 -17.66 -31.15
C GLY A 211 11.73 -16.30 -31.61
N TYR A 212 11.84 -15.29 -30.74
CA TYR A 212 11.40 -13.94 -31.03
C TYR A 212 12.58 -12.97 -31.02
N GLU A 213 12.67 -12.17 -32.08
CA GLU A 213 13.59 -11.04 -32.18
C GLU A 213 12.85 -9.73 -31.93
N LYS A 214 13.49 -8.78 -31.25
CA LYS A 214 12.90 -7.48 -30.93
C LYS A 214 12.90 -6.59 -32.16
N LEU A 215 11.78 -5.95 -32.48
CA LEU A 215 11.66 -4.94 -33.55
C LEU A 215 11.84 -3.51 -33.05
N VAL A 216 11.73 -3.29 -31.74
CA VAL A 216 11.83 -1.98 -31.09
C VAL A 216 12.90 -1.99 -30.01
N ASP A 217 13.50 -0.82 -29.75
CA ASP A 217 14.58 -0.67 -28.77
C ASP A 217 14.13 -1.00 -27.34
N ALA A 218 12.90 -0.61 -26.97
CA ALA A 218 12.37 -0.76 -25.62
C ALA A 218 10.98 -1.43 -25.58
N PRO A 219 10.89 -2.75 -25.85
CA PRO A 219 9.61 -3.49 -25.89
C PRO A 219 8.71 -3.29 -24.67
N PHE A 220 9.31 -3.28 -23.48
CA PHE A 220 8.58 -3.07 -22.23
C PHE A 220 7.93 -1.68 -22.15
N LYS A 221 8.57 -0.65 -22.69
CA LYS A 221 8.06 0.73 -22.66
C LYS A 221 6.84 0.87 -23.56
N ASP A 222 6.89 0.30 -24.75
CA ASP A 222 5.80 0.35 -25.73
C ASP A 222 4.61 -0.48 -25.28
N TRP A 223 4.86 -1.70 -24.77
CA TRP A 223 3.83 -2.50 -24.11
C TRP A 223 3.19 -1.75 -22.94
N LYS A 224 3.99 -1.12 -22.07
CA LYS A 224 3.48 -0.35 -20.94
C LYS A 224 2.61 0.83 -21.38
N LYS A 225 2.93 1.47 -22.51
CA LYS A 225 2.11 2.53 -23.11
C LYS A 225 0.77 1.97 -23.57
N ALA A 226 0.75 0.87 -24.30
CA ALA A 226 -0.49 0.22 -24.75
C ALA A 226 -1.38 -0.21 -23.57
N VAL A 227 -0.80 -0.77 -22.49
CA VAL A 227 -1.54 -1.11 -21.27
C VAL A 227 -2.15 0.13 -20.60
N ARG A 228 -1.48 1.29 -20.66
CA ARG A 228 -2.02 2.54 -20.13
C ARG A 228 -3.19 3.06 -20.96
N GLU A 229 -3.09 2.99 -22.28
CA GLU A 229 -4.18 3.38 -23.20
C GLU A 229 -5.43 2.53 -22.95
N LYS A 230 -5.28 1.21 -22.74
CA LYS A 230 -6.38 0.32 -22.34
C LYS A 230 -7.03 0.74 -21.03
N TYR A 231 -6.21 1.10 -20.03
CA TYR A 231 -6.72 1.56 -18.74
C TYR A 231 -7.45 2.90 -18.86
N GLU A 232 -6.93 3.82 -19.66
CA GLU A 232 -7.57 5.12 -19.90
C GLU A 232 -8.94 4.94 -20.55
N LYS A 233 -9.05 4.07 -21.56
CA LYS A 233 -10.34 3.68 -22.15
C LYS A 233 -11.30 3.13 -21.10
N TYR A 234 -10.87 2.18 -20.27
CA TYR A 234 -11.66 1.65 -19.15
C TYR A 234 -12.14 2.75 -18.19
N PHE A 235 -11.27 3.70 -17.83
CA PHE A 235 -11.61 4.79 -16.92
C PHE A 235 -12.62 5.75 -17.55
N ASP A 236 -12.42 6.12 -18.82
CA ASP A 236 -13.30 7.03 -19.53
C ASP A 236 -14.68 6.38 -19.77
N ASP A 237 -14.75 5.09 -20.08
CA ASP A 237 -15.99 4.31 -20.15
C ASP A 237 -16.76 4.29 -18.82
N CYS A 238 -16.05 4.21 -17.69
CA CYS A 238 -16.66 4.30 -16.35
C CYS A 238 -17.33 5.67 -16.11
N VAL A 239 -16.64 6.77 -16.44
CA VAL A 239 -17.09 8.14 -16.14
C VAL A 239 -18.14 8.63 -17.14
N THR A 240 -18.04 8.22 -18.41
CA THR A 240 -19.00 8.60 -19.46
C THR A 240 -20.33 7.84 -19.37
N GLY A 241 -20.33 6.67 -18.70
CA GLY A 241 -21.48 5.79 -18.63
C GLY A 241 -21.53 4.74 -19.75
N ASN A 242 -20.49 4.67 -20.59
CA ASN A 242 -20.31 3.62 -21.59
C ASN A 242 -19.84 2.31 -20.94
N ASN A 243 -20.62 1.80 -20.00
CA ASN A 243 -20.30 0.65 -19.18
C ASN A 243 -21.51 -0.30 -19.06
N GLN A 244 -21.31 -1.46 -18.44
CA GLN A 244 -22.36 -2.49 -18.39
C GLN A 244 -23.66 -2.02 -17.72
N THR A 245 -23.59 -1.02 -16.83
CA THR A 245 -24.77 -0.49 -16.12
C THR A 245 -25.42 0.70 -16.83
N GLY A 246 -24.78 1.28 -17.85
CA GLY A 246 -25.22 2.53 -18.47
C GLY A 246 -25.14 3.78 -17.57
N ARG A 247 -24.70 3.62 -16.31
CA ARG A 247 -24.65 4.69 -15.31
C ARG A 247 -23.26 5.32 -15.26
N LYS A 248 -23.20 6.65 -15.21
CA LYS A 248 -21.95 7.39 -14.95
C LYS A 248 -21.45 7.09 -13.54
N LEU A 249 -20.23 6.57 -13.44
CA LEU A 249 -19.56 6.31 -12.16
C LEU A 249 -18.80 7.56 -11.71
N VAL A 250 -18.80 7.81 -10.39
CA VAL A 250 -18.21 9.02 -9.81
C VAL A 250 -16.87 8.69 -9.15
N PRO A 251 -15.77 9.37 -9.55
CA PRO A 251 -14.49 9.25 -8.86
C PRO A 251 -14.57 9.66 -7.37
N GLY A 252 -13.80 8.99 -6.51
CA GLY A 252 -13.69 9.31 -5.08
C GLY A 252 -14.83 8.79 -4.19
N THR A 253 -15.79 8.03 -4.72
CA THR A 253 -16.88 7.43 -3.92
C THR A 253 -16.40 6.25 -3.08
N LYS A 254 -17.07 6.02 -1.93
CA LYS A 254 -16.89 4.86 -1.05
C LYS A 254 -18.26 4.21 -0.82
N PRO A 255 -18.43 2.89 -1.06
CA PRO A 255 -17.44 1.94 -1.60
C PRO A 255 -17.02 2.27 -3.04
N ARG A 256 -15.79 1.92 -3.42
CA ARG A 256 -15.26 2.29 -4.75
C ARG A 256 -15.99 1.57 -5.88
N GLU A 257 -16.38 2.33 -6.90
CA GLU A 257 -16.99 1.81 -8.14
C GLU A 257 -15.97 1.68 -9.29
N ILE A 258 -14.92 2.51 -9.31
CA ILE A 258 -13.88 2.54 -10.36
C ILE A 258 -12.58 1.98 -9.81
N TYR A 259 -11.94 1.06 -10.54
CA TYR A 259 -10.64 0.51 -10.15
C TYR A 259 -9.50 1.46 -10.52
N PRO A 260 -8.61 1.83 -9.57
CA PRO A 260 -7.33 2.43 -9.91
C PRO A 260 -6.46 1.43 -10.69
N ILE A 261 -5.50 1.90 -11.49
CA ILE A 261 -4.75 1.06 -12.43
C ILE A 261 -4.02 -0.12 -11.76
N ASP A 262 -3.58 0.04 -10.51
CA ASP A 262 -2.90 -1.00 -9.74
C ASP A 262 -3.84 -2.15 -9.34
N VAL A 263 -5.10 -1.83 -9.04
CA VAL A 263 -6.17 -2.80 -8.77
C VAL A 263 -6.69 -3.40 -10.08
N TRP A 264 -6.88 -2.57 -11.11
CA TRP A 264 -7.31 -3.03 -12.44
C TRP A 264 -6.37 -4.11 -13.01
N ARG A 265 -5.05 -3.90 -12.94
CA ARG A 265 -4.05 -4.90 -13.36
C ARG A 265 -4.12 -6.18 -12.53
N GLU A 266 -4.39 -6.07 -11.22
CA GLU A 266 -4.53 -7.22 -10.35
C GLU A 266 -5.76 -8.06 -10.67
N VAL A 267 -6.89 -7.40 -10.94
CA VAL A 267 -8.10 -8.08 -11.40
C VAL A 267 -7.84 -8.76 -12.74
N LYS A 268 -7.14 -8.12 -13.68
CA LYS A 268 -6.73 -8.74 -14.96
C LYS A 268 -5.92 -10.02 -14.72
N ARG A 269 -4.90 -9.98 -13.85
CA ARG A 269 -4.11 -11.18 -13.51
C ARG A 269 -4.98 -12.33 -12.98
N GLN A 270 -5.97 -12.01 -12.15
CA GLN A 270 -6.88 -13.02 -11.57
C GLN A 270 -7.86 -13.60 -12.61
N GLN A 271 -8.11 -12.88 -13.70
CA GLN A 271 -9.00 -13.28 -14.80
C GLN A 271 -8.24 -13.77 -16.03
N GLY A 272 -6.97 -14.19 -15.89
CA GLY A 272 -6.20 -14.71 -17.03
C GLY A 272 -5.88 -13.66 -18.11
N TYR A 273 -5.83 -12.38 -17.75
CA TYR A 273 -5.58 -11.23 -18.62
C TYR A 273 -6.71 -10.86 -19.59
N ASP A 274 -7.92 -11.39 -19.39
CA ASP A 274 -9.11 -10.97 -20.11
C ASP A 274 -9.46 -9.49 -19.90
N ALA A 275 -10.16 -8.92 -20.88
CA ALA A 275 -10.63 -7.54 -20.81
C ALA A 275 -11.59 -7.34 -19.63
N ILE A 276 -11.33 -6.32 -18.80
CA ILE A 276 -12.23 -5.96 -17.71
C ILE A 276 -13.37 -5.11 -18.28
N ILE A 277 -14.59 -5.62 -18.18
CA ILE A 277 -15.80 -4.88 -18.53
C ILE A 277 -16.06 -3.81 -17.44
N PRO A 278 -16.14 -2.51 -17.80
CA PRO A 278 -16.49 -1.43 -16.89
C PRO A 278 -17.84 -1.69 -16.19
N ALA A 279 -17.91 -1.40 -14.89
CA ALA A 279 -19.11 -1.58 -14.05
C ALA A 279 -19.69 -3.02 -13.99
N SER A 280 -18.89 -4.05 -14.30
CA SER A 280 -19.37 -5.44 -14.33
C SER A 280 -19.51 -6.13 -12.96
N LYS A 281 -18.97 -5.51 -11.92
CA LYS A 281 -19.04 -6.00 -10.54
C LYS A 281 -19.67 -4.93 -9.65
N PRO A 282 -20.35 -5.33 -8.56
CA PRO A 282 -20.92 -4.38 -7.62
C PRO A 282 -19.85 -3.49 -6.99
N SER A 283 -20.27 -2.32 -6.51
CA SER A 283 -19.40 -1.38 -5.79
C SER A 283 -18.71 -2.08 -4.61
N GLY A 284 -17.43 -1.80 -4.41
CA GLY A 284 -16.64 -2.40 -3.32
C GLY A 284 -16.27 -3.88 -3.52
N HIS A 285 -16.60 -4.51 -4.65
CA HIS A 285 -16.25 -5.94 -4.87
C HIS A 285 -14.76 -6.24 -4.71
N ALA A 286 -13.89 -5.35 -5.22
CA ALA A 286 -12.44 -5.50 -5.08
C ALA A 286 -11.97 -5.33 -3.63
N GLU A 287 -12.56 -4.37 -2.89
CA GLU A 287 -12.25 -4.12 -1.48
C GLU A 287 -12.63 -5.34 -0.62
N LEU A 288 -13.83 -5.89 -0.83
CA LEU A 288 -14.28 -7.12 -0.16
C LEU A 288 -13.41 -8.34 -0.49
N LYS A 289 -12.82 -8.40 -1.69
CA LYS A 289 -11.90 -9.47 -2.06
C LYS A 289 -10.55 -9.31 -1.39
N GLU A 290 -10.02 -8.08 -1.32
CA GLU A 290 -8.78 -7.74 -0.61
C GLU A 290 -8.89 -8.02 0.89
N GLU A 291 -10.04 -7.70 1.52
CA GLU A 291 -10.31 -7.99 2.93
C GLU A 291 -10.30 -9.50 3.27
N ARG A 292 -10.55 -10.37 2.29
CA ARG A 292 -10.54 -11.83 2.46
C ARG A 292 -9.13 -12.43 2.35
N VAL A 293 -8.16 -11.68 1.82
CA VAL A 293 -6.77 -12.15 1.71
C VAL A 293 -6.10 -11.97 3.08
N PRO A 294 -5.32 -12.96 3.57
CA PRO A 294 -4.55 -12.78 4.80
C PRO A 294 -3.71 -11.51 4.72
N LYS A 295 -3.83 -10.69 5.76
CA LYS A 295 -3.08 -9.44 5.87
C LYS A 295 -1.59 -9.76 5.97
N SER A 296 -0.78 -9.13 5.13
CA SER A 296 0.67 -9.32 5.13
C SER A 296 1.29 -8.74 6.41
N ALA A 297 2.37 -9.36 6.89
CA ALA A 297 3.23 -8.82 7.95
C ALA A 297 3.69 -7.37 7.67
N LYS A 298 3.71 -6.96 6.39
CA LYS A 298 3.96 -5.56 5.97
C LYS A 298 3.00 -4.55 6.61
N GLN A 299 1.84 -4.96 7.11
CA GLN A 299 0.90 -4.07 7.81
C GLN A 299 1.34 -3.71 9.23
N VAL A 300 2.28 -4.44 9.83
CA VAL A 300 2.83 -4.14 11.17
C VAL A 300 3.98 -3.12 11.10
N ILE A 301 4.67 -3.04 9.96
CA ILE A 301 5.75 -2.08 9.68
C ILE A 301 5.38 -0.62 10.09
N PRO A 302 4.25 -0.04 9.63
CA PRO A 302 3.89 1.33 10.01
C PRO A 302 3.71 1.50 11.53
N ILE A 303 3.16 0.49 12.20
CA ILE A 303 2.98 0.52 13.65
C ILE A 303 4.34 0.55 14.35
N GLY A 304 5.25 -0.36 13.96
CA GLY A 304 6.60 -0.43 14.53
C GLY A 304 7.40 0.86 14.35
N ILE A 305 7.35 1.48 13.16
CA ILE A 305 8.04 2.75 12.88
C ILE A 305 7.46 3.88 13.72
N PHE A 306 6.14 3.94 13.86
CA PHE A 306 5.50 4.98 14.67
C PHE A 306 5.81 4.80 16.16
N VAL A 307 5.78 3.57 16.67
CA VAL A 307 6.19 3.26 18.06
C VAL A 307 7.65 3.66 18.29
N ALA A 308 8.55 3.35 17.36
CA ALA A 308 9.95 3.78 17.44
C ALA A 308 10.09 5.31 17.45
N THR A 309 9.26 6.03 16.70
CA THR A 309 9.21 7.51 16.74
C THR A 309 8.79 8.00 18.13
N VAL A 310 7.73 7.42 18.71
CA VAL A 310 7.25 7.80 20.05
C VAL A 310 8.32 7.54 21.10
N ILE A 311 9.00 6.39 21.05
CA ILE A 311 10.13 6.08 21.94
C ILE A 311 11.26 7.10 21.77
N GLY A 312 11.60 7.47 20.53
CA GLY A 312 12.60 8.50 20.25
C GLY A 312 12.23 9.86 20.82
N VAL A 313 10.95 10.25 20.74
CA VAL A 313 10.43 11.47 21.38
C VAL A 313 10.53 11.38 22.90
N VAL A 314 10.12 10.27 23.51
CA VAL A 314 10.20 10.08 24.96
C VAL A 314 11.65 10.16 25.45
N ALA A 315 12.59 9.53 24.73
CA ALA A 315 14.02 9.65 24.99
C ALA A 315 14.53 11.10 24.84
N TRP A 316 14.04 11.84 23.84
CA TRP A 316 14.36 13.26 23.62
C TRP A 316 13.92 14.17 24.79
N TRP A 317 12.90 13.75 25.53
CA TRP A 317 12.44 14.40 26.75
C TRP A 317 13.21 13.97 28.01
N GLY A 318 14.22 13.10 27.88
CA GLY A 318 15.09 12.68 28.99
C GLY A 318 14.48 11.60 29.89
N VAL A 319 13.42 10.94 29.44
CA VAL A 319 12.80 9.82 30.16
C VAL A 319 13.65 8.57 30.00
N ASP A 320 13.86 7.84 31.10
CA ASP A 320 14.61 6.58 31.08
C ASP A 320 13.84 5.47 30.34
N LEU A 321 14.39 5.03 29.22
CA LEU A 321 13.82 3.97 28.39
C LEU A 321 13.85 2.60 29.07
N PHE A 322 14.78 2.34 30.01
CA PHE A 322 14.82 1.07 30.74
C PHE A 322 13.64 0.92 31.69
N ILE A 323 13.25 2.01 32.36
CA ILE A 323 12.06 2.05 33.22
C ILE A 323 10.81 1.81 32.37
N LEU A 324 10.69 2.50 31.23
CA LEU A 324 9.57 2.33 30.31
C LEU A 324 9.49 0.91 29.74
N ALA A 325 10.63 0.31 29.38
CA ALA A 325 10.71 -1.06 28.91
C ALA A 325 10.29 -2.07 30.00
N THR A 326 10.70 -1.84 31.25
CA THR A 326 10.34 -2.70 32.39
C THR A 326 8.83 -2.64 32.66
N ALA A 327 8.25 -1.44 32.66
CA ALA A 327 6.81 -1.25 32.85
C ALA A 327 5.98 -1.85 31.70
N THR A 328 6.43 -1.69 30.45
CA THR A 328 5.69 -2.17 29.27
C THR A 328 5.92 -3.65 28.97
N GLY A 329 7.03 -4.25 29.43
CA GLY A 329 7.35 -5.66 29.23
C GLY A 329 6.31 -6.62 29.83
N GLY A 330 5.82 -6.32 31.04
CA GLY A 330 4.75 -7.11 31.67
C GLY A 330 3.44 -7.05 30.88
N MET A 331 3.09 -5.87 30.34
CA MET A 331 1.91 -5.71 29.49
C MET A 331 2.05 -6.49 28.17
N ALA A 332 3.23 -6.45 27.54
CA ALA A 332 3.50 -7.20 26.31
C ALA A 332 3.36 -8.71 26.52
N LEU A 333 3.84 -9.24 27.65
CA LEU A 333 3.65 -10.65 28.03
C LEU A 333 2.17 -10.98 28.23
N GLY A 334 1.43 -10.16 28.97
CA GLY A 334 0.00 -10.37 29.19
C GLY A 334 -0.82 -10.38 27.90
N VAL A 335 -0.58 -9.39 27.01
CA VAL A 335 -1.24 -9.31 25.70
C VAL A 335 -0.84 -10.49 24.81
N GLY A 336 0.44 -10.88 24.80
CA GLY A 336 0.94 -12.01 24.02
C GLY A 336 0.29 -13.33 24.43
N LEU A 337 0.17 -13.57 25.74
CA LEU A 337 -0.51 -14.76 26.28
C LEU A 337 -2.01 -14.75 25.96
N ALA A 338 -2.69 -13.60 26.09
CA ALA A 338 -4.11 -13.48 25.76
C ALA A 338 -4.40 -13.70 24.26
N LEU A 339 -3.47 -13.33 23.37
CA LEU A 339 -3.62 -13.50 21.94
C LEU A 339 -3.12 -14.86 21.40
N LYS A 340 -2.52 -15.70 22.26
CA LYS A 340 -1.87 -16.96 21.85
C LYS A 340 -2.75 -17.81 20.93
N GLU A 341 -3.95 -18.19 21.39
CA GLU A 341 -4.88 -19.04 20.61
C GLU A 341 -5.36 -18.34 19.32
N THR A 342 -5.53 -17.02 19.36
CA THR A 342 -5.96 -16.25 18.18
C THR A 342 -4.87 -16.25 17.11
N LEU A 343 -3.60 -16.13 17.53
CA LEU A 343 -2.45 -16.20 16.63
C LEU A 343 -2.27 -17.61 16.05
N GLU A 344 -2.40 -18.65 16.87
CA GLU A 344 -2.33 -20.05 16.42
C GLU A 344 -3.39 -20.34 15.32
N ASN A 345 -4.64 -19.95 15.56
CA ASN A 345 -5.71 -20.09 14.56
C ASN A 345 -5.42 -19.30 13.27
N TYR A 346 -4.88 -18.08 13.41
CA TYR A 346 -4.51 -17.25 12.27
C TYR A 346 -3.38 -17.86 11.43
N PHE A 347 -2.35 -18.43 12.07
CA PHE A 347 -1.27 -19.13 11.37
C PHE A 347 -1.76 -20.39 10.68
N ALA A 348 -2.65 -21.16 11.32
CA ALA A 348 -3.30 -22.31 10.69
C ALA A 348 -4.07 -21.90 9.43
N TYR A 349 -4.84 -20.80 9.50
CA TYR A 349 -5.52 -20.23 8.33
C TYR A 349 -4.56 -19.90 7.18
N ILE A 350 -3.44 -19.23 7.48
CA ILE A 350 -2.43 -18.89 6.46
C ILE A 350 -1.86 -20.15 5.81
N LEU A 351 -1.48 -21.16 6.61
CA LEU A 351 -0.89 -22.40 6.11
C LEU A 351 -1.87 -23.17 5.21
N ILE A 352 -3.12 -23.34 5.65
CA ILE A 352 -4.18 -24.00 4.86
C ILE A 352 -4.34 -23.31 3.50
N ARG A 353 -4.38 -21.97 3.48
CA ARG A 353 -4.60 -21.19 2.24
C ARG A 353 -3.38 -21.14 1.34
N LYS A 354 -2.17 -21.04 1.90
CA LYS A 354 -0.91 -20.95 1.16
C LYS A 354 -0.57 -22.28 0.51
N ASP A 355 -0.66 -23.37 1.28
CA ASP A 355 -0.23 -24.69 0.83
C ASP A 355 -1.37 -25.50 0.21
N LYS A 356 -2.58 -24.92 0.18
CA LYS A 356 -3.81 -25.53 -0.35
C LYS A 356 -4.06 -26.93 0.23
N ILE A 357 -3.85 -27.09 1.54
CA ILE A 357 -4.01 -28.38 2.25
C ILE A 357 -5.40 -28.97 1.98
N PHE A 358 -6.42 -28.11 1.96
CA PHE A 358 -7.75 -28.38 1.43
C PHE A 358 -8.37 -27.06 0.96
N THR A 359 -9.36 -27.16 0.08
CA THR A 359 -10.03 -26.03 -0.57
C THR A 359 -11.54 -26.05 -0.33
N GLU A 360 -12.19 -24.92 -0.57
CA GLU A 360 -13.64 -24.82 -0.47
C GLU A 360 -14.28 -25.75 -1.52
N GLY A 361 -15.12 -26.67 -1.07
CA GLY A 361 -15.69 -27.76 -1.87
C GLY A 361 -15.07 -29.14 -1.61
N ASP A 362 -13.90 -29.22 -0.97
CA ASP A 362 -13.28 -30.50 -0.63
C ASP A 362 -14.02 -31.20 0.51
N ARG A 363 -14.07 -32.53 0.47
CA ARG A 363 -14.63 -33.34 1.55
C ARG A 363 -13.53 -33.66 2.56
N VAL A 364 -13.78 -33.33 3.83
CA VAL A 364 -12.82 -33.51 4.92
C VAL A 364 -13.45 -34.28 6.07
N GLN A 365 -12.63 -35.07 6.75
CA GLN A 365 -12.99 -35.74 8.00
C GLN A 365 -12.19 -35.10 9.14
N LEU A 366 -12.90 -34.53 10.11
CA LEU A 366 -12.30 -33.94 11.30
C LEU A 366 -11.93 -35.03 12.30
N GLU A 367 -11.01 -34.72 13.22
CA GLU A 367 -10.62 -35.63 14.31
C GLU A 367 -11.79 -36.02 15.22
N SER A 368 -12.83 -35.17 15.28
CA SER A 368 -14.10 -35.47 15.96
C SER A 368 -14.92 -36.58 15.28
N GLY A 369 -14.49 -37.08 14.12
CA GLY A 369 -15.23 -38.03 13.30
C GLY A 369 -16.25 -37.38 12.35
N TYR A 370 -16.47 -36.06 12.44
CA TYR A 370 -17.37 -35.33 11.55
C TYR A 370 -16.83 -35.34 10.11
N ASN A 371 -17.65 -35.77 9.16
CA ASN A 371 -17.32 -35.82 7.74
C ASN A 371 -18.29 -34.94 6.96
N GLY A 372 -17.76 -33.93 6.27
CA GLY A 372 -18.56 -32.98 5.49
C GLY A 372 -17.73 -32.24 4.44
N LEU A 373 -18.39 -31.35 3.71
CA LEU A 373 -17.78 -30.52 2.67
C LEU A 373 -17.35 -29.17 3.24
N VAL A 374 -16.13 -28.74 2.91
CA VAL A 374 -15.62 -27.42 3.32
C VAL A 374 -16.44 -26.34 2.62
N HIS A 375 -17.22 -25.58 3.39
CA HIS A 375 -18.04 -24.50 2.86
C HIS A 375 -17.25 -23.19 2.76
N ARG A 376 -16.49 -22.85 3.81
CA ARG A 376 -15.76 -21.57 3.89
C ARG A 376 -14.60 -21.63 4.86
N ILE A 377 -13.45 -21.10 4.46
CA ILE A 377 -12.25 -21.00 5.30
C ILE A 377 -12.08 -19.55 5.77
N THR A 378 -12.07 -19.31 7.08
CA THR A 378 -11.88 -17.95 7.66
C THR A 378 -10.68 -17.91 8.62
N PRO A 379 -10.16 -16.71 8.96
CA PRO A 379 -8.99 -16.57 9.82
C PRO A 379 -9.08 -17.19 11.21
N ARG A 380 -10.30 -17.42 11.71
CA ARG A 380 -10.53 -17.99 13.05
C ARG A 380 -11.12 -19.39 13.00
N VAL A 381 -11.94 -19.69 12.00
CA VAL A 381 -12.71 -20.94 11.93
C VAL A 381 -12.90 -21.41 10.48
N THR A 382 -13.00 -22.72 10.29
CA THR A 382 -13.40 -23.33 9.01
C THR A 382 -14.80 -23.89 9.15
N TYR A 383 -15.68 -23.51 8.24
CA TYR A 383 -17.06 -24.01 8.17
C TYR A 383 -17.11 -25.25 7.28
N VAL A 384 -17.58 -26.36 7.85
CA VAL A 384 -17.81 -27.63 7.15
C VAL A 384 -19.31 -27.92 7.19
N ARG A 385 -19.92 -28.27 6.05
CA ARG A 385 -21.33 -28.62 5.91
C ARG A 385 -21.49 -30.11 5.69
#